data_AF-A0A958PRC1-F1
#
_entry.id   AF-A0A958PRC1-F1
#
_cell.length_a   1.000
_cell.length_b   1.000
_cell.length_c   1.000
_cell.angle_alpha   90.00
_cell.angle_beta   90.00
_cell.angle_gamma   90.00
#
_symmetry.space_group_name_H-M   'P 1'
#
loop_
_entity.id
_entity.type
_entity.pdbx_description
1 polymer ?
#
loop_
_entity_poly.entity_id
_entity_poly.type
_entity_poly.pdbx_seq_one_letter_code
_entity_poly.pdbx_strand_id
1 'polypeptide(L)'
;MEIKNFLLINGVVLLLLMVYMWRSRSSRNHSTMINERRGRSFSSGMTPVATNNLKEVEKKTVESEPPGARSLNAHFVFQGQSYDAYEVLGVPAGCSYQMAEASLHKVVLDLEDSHKKELFKTALQTLKSLR
;
A
#
# COMPACT_ATOMS: atom_id res chain seq x y z
N MET A 1 -4.23 -14.96 54.39
CA MET A 1 -3.39 -13.86 53.87
C MET A 1 -4.07 -12.55 54.21
N GLU A 2 -3.32 -11.54 54.66
CA GLU A 2 -3.90 -10.21 54.87
C GLU A 2 -4.42 -9.63 53.55
N ILE A 3 -5.54 -8.92 53.61
CA ILE A 3 -6.18 -8.27 52.45
C ILE A 3 -5.19 -7.37 51.69
N LYS A 4 -4.24 -6.76 52.42
CA LYS A 4 -3.15 -5.96 51.86
C LYS A 4 -2.26 -6.77 50.92
N ASN A 5 -1.91 -8.00 51.28
CA ASN A 5 -1.05 -8.86 50.47
C ASN A 5 -1.78 -9.32 49.20
N PHE A 6 -3.08 -9.60 49.29
CA PHE A 6 -3.90 -9.93 48.12
C PHE A 6 -3.98 -8.77 47.13
N LEU A 7 -4.18 -7.54 47.62
CA LEU A 7 -4.23 -6.35 46.79
C LEU A 7 -2.87 -6.05 46.13
N LEU A 8 -1.78 -6.22 46.90
CA LEU A 8 -0.42 -5.98 46.43
C LEU A 8 -0.01 -7.00 45.35
N ILE A 9 -0.33 -8.28 45.53
CA ILE A 9 -0.04 -9.33 44.55
C ILE A 9 -0.80 -9.09 43.24
N ASN A 10 -2.11 -8.81 43.30
CA ASN A 10 -2.90 -8.55 42.10
C ASN A 10 -2.46 -7.27 41.37
N GLY A 11 -2.08 -6.24 42.12
CA GLY A 11 -1.53 -5.00 41.56
C GLY A 11 -0.23 -5.24 40.78
N VAL A 12 0.68 -6.05 41.34
CA VAL A 12 1.93 -6.42 40.66
C VAL A 12 1.67 -7.22 39.39
N VAL A 13 0.74 -8.19 39.43
CA VAL A 13 0.38 -9.00 38.25
C VAL A 13 -0.21 -8.14 37.13
N LEU A 14 -1.14 -7.24 37.45
CA LEU A 14 -1.74 -6.33 36.47
C LEU A 14 -0.69 -5.37 35.87
N LEU A 15 0.22 -4.85 36.69
CA LEU A 15 1.27 -3.95 36.23
C LEU A 15 2.25 -4.66 35.28
N LEU A 16 2.66 -5.88 35.61
CA LEU A 16 3.49 -6.71 34.72
C LEU A 16 2.78 -7.01 33.40
N LEU A 17 1.48 -7.31 33.44
CA LEU A 17 0.69 -7.59 32.24
C LEU A 17 0.55 -6.33 31.36
N MET A 18 0.38 -5.15 31.96
CA MET A 18 0.36 -3.88 31.23
C MET A 18 1.70 -3.59 30.54
N VAL A 19 2.82 -3.74 31.26
CA VAL A 19 4.17 -3.54 30.70
C VAL A 19 4.45 -4.53 29.57
N TYR A 20 4.05 -5.80 29.75
CA TYR A 20 4.18 -6.83 28.73
C TYR A 20 3.39 -6.48 27.46
N MET A 21 2.13 -6.05 27.61
CA MET A 21 1.29 -5.64 26.48
C MET A 21 1.85 -4.40 25.78
N TRP A 22 2.40 -3.44 26.53
CA TRP A 22 3.00 -2.24 25.95
C TRP A 22 4.24 -2.58 25.12
N ARG A 23 5.09 -3.48 25.62
CA ARG A 23 6.26 -3.98 24.91
C ARG A 23 5.88 -4.83 23.68
N SER A 24 4.83 -5.64 23.79
CA SER A 24 4.32 -6.48 22.69
C SER A 24 3.71 -5.66 21.55
N ARG A 25 3.06 -4.53 21.87
CA ARG A 25 2.49 -3.64 20.84
C ARG A 25 3.55 -2.94 20.00
N SER A 26 4.77 -2.75 20.52
CA SER A 26 5.86 -2.10 19.78
C SER A 26 6.40 -2.93 18.60
N SER A 27 6.08 -4.22 18.51
CA SER A 27 6.62 -5.11 17.46
C SER A 27 5.69 -5.32 16.26
N ARG A 28 4.50 -4.70 16.23
CA ARG A 28 3.50 -4.91 15.16
C ARG A 28 3.61 -3.95 13.98
N ASN A 29 4.65 -3.11 13.94
CA ASN A 29 4.95 -2.24 12.80
C ASN A 29 5.89 -2.89 11.77
N HIS A 30 6.09 -4.21 11.84
CA HIS A 30 6.57 -4.92 10.66
C HIS A 30 5.41 -5.02 9.67
N SER A 31 5.25 -3.95 8.85
CA SER A 31 4.71 -4.13 7.51
C SER A 31 5.46 -5.31 6.92
N THR A 32 4.74 -6.41 6.72
CA THR A 32 5.23 -7.54 5.93
C THR A 32 5.47 -6.99 4.55
N MET A 33 6.69 -6.49 4.30
CA MET A 33 7.17 -6.24 2.96
C MET A 33 7.06 -7.58 2.25
N ILE A 34 6.05 -7.69 1.40
CA ILE A 34 5.98 -8.76 0.40
C ILE A 34 7.31 -8.65 -0.33
N ASN A 35 8.14 -9.66 -0.13
CA ASN A 35 9.43 -9.77 -0.79
C ASN A 35 9.13 -10.09 -2.25
N GLU A 36 8.76 -9.06 -3.01
CA GLU A 36 8.71 -9.12 -4.46
C GLU A 36 10.15 -9.41 -4.90
N ARG A 37 10.42 -10.69 -5.12
CA ARG A 37 11.53 -11.14 -5.96
C ARG A 37 11.32 -10.52 -7.34
N ARG A 38 11.75 -9.27 -7.48
CA ARG A 38 12.20 -8.71 -8.75
C ARG A 38 13.17 -9.73 -9.35
N GLY A 39 12.88 -10.15 -10.57
CA GLY A 39 13.84 -10.87 -11.40
C GLY A 39 13.45 -12.31 -11.72
N ARG A 40 12.41 -12.49 -12.52
CA ARG A 40 12.49 -13.35 -13.71
C ARG A 40 11.81 -12.65 -14.88
N SER A 41 12.37 -11.51 -15.28
CA SER A 41 12.29 -11.11 -16.68
C SER A 41 13.01 -12.20 -17.46
N PHE A 42 12.27 -12.97 -18.25
CA PHE A 42 12.82 -13.87 -19.25
C PHE A 42 13.41 -12.99 -20.37
N SER A 43 14.61 -12.47 -20.12
CA SER A 43 15.41 -11.74 -21.09
C SER A 43 16.45 -12.73 -21.64
N SER A 44 16.18 -13.20 -22.85
CA SER A 44 17.15 -13.91 -23.67
C SER A 44 18.45 -13.10 -23.78
N GLY A 45 19.55 -13.74 -23.39
CA GLY A 45 20.91 -13.52 -23.87
C GLY A 45 21.42 -12.10 -24.05
N MET A 46 22.17 -11.59 -23.06
CA MET A 46 23.44 -10.89 -23.30
C MET A 46 24.15 -10.66 -21.94
N THR A 47 25.39 -11.11 -21.81
CA THR A 47 26.32 -10.84 -20.68
C THR A 47 26.72 -9.35 -20.65
N PRO A 48 27.04 -8.75 -19.47
CA PRO A 48 28.42 -8.76 -18.93
C PRO A 48 28.48 -8.87 -17.37
N VAL A 49 29.38 -9.68 -16.80
CA VAL A 49 30.72 -9.34 -16.28
C VAL A 49 30.76 -8.29 -15.14
N ALA A 50 31.17 -8.81 -13.97
CA ALA A 50 31.93 -8.20 -12.86
C ALA A 50 31.27 -7.17 -11.90
N THR A 51 30.87 -7.70 -10.75
CA THR A 51 31.21 -7.27 -9.37
C THR A 51 32.01 -5.96 -9.18
N ASN A 52 31.46 -5.00 -8.43
CA ASN A 52 31.91 -4.62 -7.07
C ASN A 52 31.31 -3.28 -6.59
N ASN A 53 31.11 -3.20 -5.27
CA ASN A 53 30.87 -2.02 -4.43
C ASN A 53 29.42 -1.66 -4.09
N LEU A 54 28.92 -2.37 -3.08
CA LEU A 54 28.01 -1.84 -2.07
C LEU A 54 28.69 -0.71 -1.28
N LYS A 55 28.19 0.51 -1.40
CA LYS A 55 28.23 1.52 -0.32
C LYS A 55 27.16 2.59 -0.55
N GLU A 56 26.06 2.44 0.20
CA GLU A 56 25.48 3.51 1.02
C GLU A 56 25.50 4.91 0.40
N VAL A 57 24.43 5.27 -0.31
CA VAL A 57 23.99 6.66 -0.43
C VAL A 57 22.49 6.71 -0.14
N GLU A 58 22.24 7.13 1.09
CA GLU A 58 21.02 7.74 1.58
C GLU A 58 20.52 8.86 0.64
N LYS A 59 19.19 8.95 0.49
CA LYS A 59 18.43 10.10 -0.03
C LYS A 59 18.56 10.45 -1.53
N LYS A 60 17.36 10.47 -2.13
CA LYS A 60 16.91 11.41 -3.18
C LYS A 60 17.09 10.98 -4.64
N THR A 61 16.07 10.29 -5.14
CA THR A 61 15.63 10.31 -6.55
C THR A 61 14.21 9.74 -6.52
N VAL A 62 13.13 10.52 -6.47
CA VAL A 62 12.50 11.09 -7.68
C VAL A 62 13.29 10.73 -8.92
N GLU A 63 13.24 9.45 -9.29
CA GLU A 63 13.50 9.06 -10.67
C GLU A 63 12.48 9.83 -11.50
N SER A 64 12.96 10.92 -12.09
CA SER A 64 12.34 11.51 -13.25
C SER A 64 12.22 10.39 -14.27
N GLU A 65 11.02 9.79 -14.34
CA GLU A 65 10.63 8.93 -15.45
C GLU A 65 11.07 9.63 -16.75
N PRO A 66 11.67 8.90 -17.72
CA PRO A 66 12.04 9.49 -18.99
C PRO A 66 10.82 10.20 -19.58
N PRO A 67 10.97 11.36 -20.25
CA PRO A 67 9.84 12.09 -20.82
C PRO A 67 9.08 11.16 -21.78
N GLY A 68 7.94 10.62 -21.32
CA GLY A 68 7.12 9.65 -22.04
C GLY A 68 6.96 8.27 -21.38
N ALA A 69 7.70 7.93 -20.33
CA ALA A 69 7.29 6.86 -19.43
C ALA A 69 6.10 7.38 -18.63
N ARG A 70 4.95 6.73 -18.80
CA ARG A 70 3.79 6.95 -17.95
C ARG A 70 3.83 5.89 -16.87
N SER A 71 3.78 6.32 -15.61
CA SER A 71 3.50 5.43 -14.48
C SER A 71 2.29 4.56 -14.82
N LEU A 72 2.50 3.26 -14.96
CA LEU A 72 1.46 2.30 -15.33
C LEU A 72 0.39 2.17 -14.23
N ASN A 73 0.76 2.56 -13.00
CA ASN A 73 -0.06 2.46 -11.81
C ASN A 73 -0.56 3.85 -11.42
N ALA A 74 -1.85 3.94 -11.10
CA ALA A 74 -2.53 5.18 -10.79
C ALA A 74 -3.01 5.16 -9.35
N HIS A 75 -2.23 5.72 -8.43
CA HIS A 75 -2.59 5.75 -7.01
C HIS A 75 -3.23 7.08 -6.60
N PHE A 76 -4.22 7.02 -5.71
CA PHE A 76 -4.84 8.20 -5.10
C PHE A 76 -5.11 7.97 -3.61
N VAL A 77 -5.34 9.07 -2.88
CA VAL A 77 -5.68 9.02 -1.45
C VAL A 77 -7.13 9.45 -1.28
N PHE A 78 -7.92 8.63 -0.60
CA PHE A 78 -9.31 8.93 -0.25
C PHE A 78 -9.54 8.56 1.22
N GLN A 79 -10.08 9.49 2.01
CA GLN A 79 -10.30 9.31 3.45
C GLN A 79 -9.05 8.85 4.24
N GLY A 80 -7.86 9.28 3.82
CA GLY A 80 -6.58 8.91 4.46
C GLY A 80 -6.08 7.51 4.11
N GLN A 81 -6.76 6.76 3.25
CA GLN A 81 -6.31 5.49 2.71
C GLN A 81 -5.81 5.67 1.27
N SER A 82 -4.76 4.95 0.90
CA SER A 82 -4.24 4.91 -0.46
C SER A 82 -4.89 3.78 -1.24
N TYR A 83 -5.34 4.08 -2.45
CA TYR A 83 -5.99 3.15 -3.36
C TYR A 83 -5.33 3.16 -4.74
N ASP A 84 -5.38 2.03 -5.44
CA ASP A 84 -5.10 1.95 -6.88
C ASP A 84 -6.38 2.18 -7.67
N ALA A 85 -6.37 3.12 -8.61
CA ALA A 85 -7.52 3.46 -9.44
C ALA A 85 -7.97 2.31 -10.34
N TYR A 86 -7.05 1.49 -10.85
CA TYR A 86 -7.40 0.33 -11.68
C TYR A 86 -8.07 -0.77 -10.85
N GLU A 87 -7.58 -1.01 -9.64
CA GLU A 87 -8.15 -1.98 -8.70
C GLU A 87 -9.53 -1.54 -8.23
N VAL A 88 -9.68 -0.26 -7.85
CA VAL A 88 -10.98 0.31 -7.46
C VAL A 88 -11.99 0.13 -8.59
N LEU A 89 -11.62 0.42 -9.84
CA LEU A 89 -12.52 0.30 -10.99
C LEU A 89 -12.68 -1.14 -11.51
N GLY A 90 -11.98 -2.12 -10.93
CA GLY A 90 -12.04 -3.53 -11.32
C GLY A 90 -11.55 -3.80 -12.75
N VAL A 91 -10.63 -2.98 -13.26
CA VAL A 91 -10.11 -3.07 -14.63
C VAL A 91 -8.61 -3.38 -14.62
N PRO A 92 -8.08 -4.04 -15.67
CA PRO A 92 -6.65 -4.34 -15.74
C PRO A 92 -5.82 -3.06 -15.85
N ALA A 93 -4.65 -3.05 -15.20
CA ALA A 93 -3.70 -1.94 -15.28
C ALA A 93 -3.30 -1.65 -16.74
N GLY A 94 -3.21 -0.37 -17.10
CA GLY A 94 -2.91 0.06 -18.46
C GLY A 94 -4.07 -0.05 -19.46
N CYS A 95 -5.30 -0.35 -19.01
CA CYS A 95 -6.47 -0.33 -19.89
C CYS A 95 -6.73 1.08 -20.46
N SER A 96 -7.46 1.15 -21.58
CA SER A 96 -7.85 2.44 -22.14
C SER A 96 -8.80 3.18 -21.20
N TYR A 97 -8.72 4.51 -21.20
CA TYR A 97 -9.64 5.36 -20.42
C TYR A 97 -11.12 5.07 -20.73
N GLN A 98 -11.45 4.79 -22.00
CA GLN A 98 -12.81 4.42 -22.42
C GLN A 98 -13.29 3.13 -21.74
N MET A 99 -12.40 2.17 -21.52
CA MET A 99 -12.71 0.92 -20.82
C MET A 99 -12.96 1.17 -19.33
N ALA A 100 -12.19 2.05 -18.70
CA ALA A 100 -12.39 2.45 -17.31
C ALA A 100 -13.69 3.26 -17.11
N GLU A 101 -14.06 4.09 -18.08
CA GLU A 101 -15.33 4.81 -18.08
C GLU A 101 -16.53 3.87 -18.22
N ALA A 102 -16.42 2.87 -19.10
CA ALA A 102 -17.45 1.85 -19.26
C ALA A 102 -17.61 0.98 -18.00
N SER A 103 -16.53 0.69 -17.26
CA SER A 103 -16.64 -0.05 -16.00
C SER A 103 -17.30 0.79 -14.90
N LEU A 104 -16.96 2.08 -14.80
CA LEU A 104 -17.62 2.99 -13.85
C LEU A 104 -19.12 3.06 -14.07
N HIS A 105 -19.59 3.11 -15.32
CA HIS A 105 -21.03 3.14 -15.60
C HIS A 105 -21.74 1.87 -15.13
N LYS A 106 -21.10 0.69 -15.21
CA LYS A 106 -21.66 -0.56 -14.67
C LYS A 106 -21.74 -0.52 -13.15
N VAL A 107 -20.65 -0.11 -12.51
CA VAL A 107 -20.53 -0.12 -11.06
C VAL A 107 -21.42 0.94 -10.40
N VAL A 108 -21.53 2.14 -10.97
CA VAL A 108 -22.36 3.23 -10.41
C VAL A 108 -23.86 2.90 -10.47
N LEU A 109 -24.30 2.10 -11.44
CA LEU A 109 -25.69 1.63 -11.53
C LEU A 109 -26.05 0.67 -10.39
N ASP A 110 -25.09 -0.13 -9.94
CA ASP A 110 -25.33 -1.17 -8.92
C ASP A 110 -25.20 -0.65 -7.47
N LEU A 111 -24.73 0.58 -7.28
CA LEU A 111 -24.42 1.14 -5.97
C LEU A 111 -25.42 2.22 -5.54
N GLU A 112 -26.04 2.05 -4.37
CA GLU A 112 -26.84 3.11 -3.71
C GLU A 112 -25.96 4.05 -2.86
N ASP A 113 -24.83 3.56 -2.32
CA ASP A 113 -23.96 4.28 -1.40
C ASP A 113 -23.26 5.51 -2.03
N SER A 114 -23.52 6.70 -1.49
CA SER A 114 -22.93 7.97 -1.95
C SER A 114 -21.40 8.01 -1.80
N HIS A 115 -20.85 7.49 -0.70
CA HIS A 115 -19.40 7.51 -0.45
C HIS A 115 -18.61 6.67 -1.46
N LYS A 116 -19.14 5.51 -1.84
CA LYS A 116 -18.49 4.65 -2.84
C LYS A 116 -18.53 5.30 -4.21
N LYS A 117 -19.63 5.97 -4.57
CA LYS A 117 -19.72 6.75 -5.82
C LYS A 117 -18.64 7.82 -5.92
N GLU A 118 -18.35 8.53 -4.83
CA GLU A 118 -17.26 9.50 -4.79
C GLU A 118 -15.90 8.83 -5.00
N LEU A 119 -15.64 7.70 -4.33
CA LEU A 119 -14.41 6.92 -4.52
C LEU A 119 -14.18 6.54 -5.99
N PHE A 120 -15.19 5.97 -6.66
CA PHE A 120 -15.09 5.58 -8.08
C PHE A 120 -14.88 6.78 -9.00
N LYS A 121 -15.54 7.92 -8.71
CA LYS A 121 -15.33 9.17 -9.46
C LYS A 121 -13.90 9.69 -9.29
N THR A 122 -13.36 9.66 -8.07
CA THR A 122 -11.98 10.06 -7.81
C THR A 122 -10.99 9.16 -8.55
N ALA A 123 -11.21 7.84 -8.55
CA ALA A 123 -10.39 6.89 -9.30
C ALA A 123 -10.36 7.22 -10.82
N LEU A 124 -11.52 7.48 -11.41
CA LEU A 124 -11.62 7.85 -12.83
C LEU A 124 -10.93 9.19 -13.13
N GLN A 125 -11.06 10.17 -12.23
CA GLN A 125 -10.40 11.47 -12.36
C GLN A 125 -8.87 11.33 -12.31
N THR A 126 -8.35 10.47 -11.44
CA THR A 126 -6.91 10.17 -11.38
C THR A 126 -6.43 9.58 -12.70
N LEU A 127 -7.15 8.60 -13.28
CA LEU A 127 -6.82 8.04 -14.59
C LEU A 127 -6.85 9.07 -15.72
N LYS A 128 -7.77 10.04 -15.65
CA LYS A 128 -7.83 11.14 -16.61
C LYS A 128 -6.61 12.07 -16.51
N SER A 129 -6.15 12.37 -15.29
CA SER A 129 -5.01 13.26 -15.06
C SER A 129 -3.66 12.68 -15.50
N LEU A 130 -3.55 11.35 -15.56
CA LEU A 130 -2.33 10.63 -15.98
C LEU A 130 -2.15 10.56 -17.50
N ARG A 131 -3.18 10.91 -18.28
CA ARG A 131 -3.19 10.77 -19.74
C ARG A 131 -3.10 12.12 -20.43
#